data_AF-A0A522BTQ7-F1
#
_entry.id   AF-A0A522BTQ7-F1
#
_cell.length_a   1.000
_cell.length_b   1.000
_cell.length_c   1.000
_cell.angle_alpha   90.00
_cell.angle_beta   90.00
_cell.angle_gamma   90.00
#
_symmetry.space_group_name_H-M   'P 1'
#
loop_
_entity.id
_entity.type
_entity.pdbx_description
1 polymer ?
#
loop_
_entity_poly.entity_id
_entity_poly.type
_entity_poly.pdbx_seq_one_letter_code
_entity_poly.pdbx_strand_id
1 'polypeptide(L)'
;LARRDLTVNAIAKDSDGQLTDPYGGLADLKAGILRHVSPAFVEDPVRILRVARFAARFGFRIADETLALMRNMVENGEINALVPERAWQELARGLMEQTPSRMLLALRECGALARILPEVERLFGVPQPQRWHPEIDCGIHTLLGLDYAAMQGYALPVRFSVLLHDLGKGTTPKEEWPRHIAHELRSATLVKPLCGRLRAPKDCRELALVVARFHCLPHRAYELRPETLLKLLLDTDALRQPQRFEQFLQACTADYCGRTGYENRLFHHADYLRAALNAAAGIDAGAVARQAGDNPLTIRDKVQEARLEALIRWHAGALRPNS
;
A
#
# COMPACT_ATOMS: atom_id res chain seq x y z
N LEU A 1 9.19 1.00 35.00
CA LEU A 1 9.74 0.37 33.77
C LEU A 1 9.02 -0.94 33.40
N ALA A 2 8.66 -1.80 34.36
CA ALA A 2 7.97 -3.09 34.16
C ALA A 2 6.77 -3.14 33.18
N ARG A 3 5.98 -2.06 33.10
CA ARG A 3 4.77 -1.97 32.25
C ARG A 3 5.07 -1.56 30.79
N ARG A 4 6.34 -1.30 30.45
CA ARG A 4 6.76 -1.05 29.07
C ARG A 4 6.59 -2.32 28.24
N ASP A 5 6.46 -2.15 26.94
CA ASP A 5 6.29 -3.24 25.99
C ASP A 5 7.60 -4.02 25.79
N LEU A 6 8.70 -3.32 25.50
CA LEU A 6 9.98 -3.92 25.12
C LEU A 6 11.13 -3.52 26.05
N THR A 7 12.10 -4.41 26.25
CA THR A 7 13.32 -4.20 27.05
C THR A 7 14.11 -2.99 26.55
N VAL A 8 14.27 -2.84 25.23
CA VAL A 8 14.94 -1.68 24.59
C VAL A 8 14.24 -0.35 24.87
N ASN A 9 12.95 -0.36 25.22
CA ASN A 9 12.17 0.82 25.62
C ASN A 9 12.07 0.98 27.16
N ALA A 10 12.71 0.09 27.91
CA ALA A 10 12.67 0.00 29.37
C ALA A 10 14.01 0.40 30.02
N ILE A 11 14.77 1.27 29.36
CA ILE A 11 15.99 1.90 29.86
C ILE A 11 15.65 3.33 30.30
N ALA A 12 16.05 3.73 31.50
CA ALA A 12 15.91 5.11 31.98
C ALA A 12 17.28 5.79 32.09
N LYS A 13 17.34 7.10 31.83
CA LYS A 13 18.51 7.94 32.06
C LYS A 13 18.11 9.02 33.07
N ASP A 14 18.89 9.20 34.13
CA ASP A 14 18.67 10.28 35.10
C ASP A 14 19.31 11.61 34.64
N SER A 15 19.19 12.65 35.47
CA SER A 15 19.73 13.99 35.19
C SER A 15 21.25 14.03 35.13
N ASP A 16 21.93 13.13 35.85
CA ASP A 16 23.40 13.03 35.89
C ASP A 16 23.95 12.16 34.75
N GLY A 17 23.04 11.53 34.01
CA GLY A 17 23.30 10.75 32.82
C GLY A 17 23.55 9.27 33.06
N GLN A 18 23.34 8.77 34.28
CA GLN A 18 23.42 7.36 34.60
C GLN A 18 22.22 6.59 34.03
N LEU A 19 22.51 5.39 33.52
CA LEU A 19 21.52 4.51 32.92
C LEU A 19 21.04 3.46 33.92
N THR A 20 19.72 3.35 34.04
CA THR A 20 19.04 2.28 34.79
C THR A 20 18.40 1.32 33.80
N ASP A 21 18.91 0.09 33.74
CA ASP A 21 18.45 -0.96 32.83
C ASP A 21 18.17 -2.29 33.56
N PRO A 22 17.04 -2.40 34.28
CA PRO A 22 16.73 -3.57 35.09
C PRO A 22 16.29 -4.80 34.27
N TYR A 23 16.09 -4.66 32.95
CA TYR A 23 15.56 -5.72 32.07
C TYR A 23 16.53 -6.11 30.94
N GLY A 24 17.76 -5.61 30.97
CA GLY A 24 18.78 -5.95 29.96
C GLY A 24 18.52 -5.36 28.56
N GLY A 25 17.79 -4.25 28.47
CA GLY A 25 17.50 -3.55 27.23
C GLY A 25 18.75 -3.09 26.47
N LEU A 26 19.85 -2.75 27.16
CA LEU A 26 21.12 -2.38 26.51
C LEU A 26 21.76 -3.59 25.81
N ALA A 27 21.65 -4.78 26.40
CA ALA A 27 22.16 -6.01 25.79
C ALA A 27 21.33 -6.38 24.56
N ASP A 28 19.99 -6.34 24.68
CA ASP A 28 19.08 -6.59 23.56
C ASP A 28 19.26 -5.54 22.45
N LEU A 29 19.47 -4.26 22.79
CA LEU A 29 19.73 -3.19 21.82
C LEU A 29 21.01 -3.45 21.02
N LYS A 30 22.09 -3.88 21.70
CA LYS A 30 23.36 -4.25 21.05
C LYS A 30 23.22 -5.50 20.17
N ALA A 31 22.41 -6.46 20.60
CA ALA A 31 22.16 -7.70 19.88
C ALA A 31 21.11 -7.57 18.76
N GLY A 32 20.42 -6.43 18.66
CA GLY A 32 19.33 -6.23 17.71
C GLY A 32 18.11 -7.12 18.00
N ILE A 33 17.72 -7.22 19.27
CA ILE A 33 16.62 -8.09 19.73
C ILE A 33 15.46 -7.25 20.28
N LEU A 34 14.23 -7.61 19.89
CA LEU A 34 12.99 -7.11 20.48
C LEU A 34 12.44 -8.15 21.46
N ARG A 35 12.62 -7.90 22.76
CA ARG A 35 12.15 -8.78 23.84
C ARG A 35 11.09 -8.07 24.70
N HIS A 36 10.02 -8.77 25.04
CA HIS A 36 9.02 -8.24 25.96
C HIS A 36 9.59 -8.08 27.38
N VAL A 37 9.10 -7.08 28.13
CA VAL A 37 9.62 -6.77 29.48
C VAL A 37 9.13 -7.75 30.54
N SER A 38 7.83 -8.05 30.54
CA SER A 38 7.20 -8.80 31.63
C SER A 38 5.90 -9.47 31.17
N PRO A 39 5.34 -10.41 31.97
CA PRO A 39 4.05 -11.04 31.69
C PRO A 39 2.90 -10.03 31.51
N ALA A 40 3.03 -8.83 32.07
CA ALA A 40 2.05 -7.75 31.88
C ALA A 40 1.87 -7.36 30.40
N PHE A 41 2.74 -7.79 29.48
CA PHE A 41 2.62 -7.60 28.03
C PHE A 41 1.22 -8.00 27.51
N VAL A 42 0.65 -9.10 28.03
CA VAL A 42 -0.65 -9.62 27.56
C VAL A 42 -1.84 -8.70 27.85
N GLU A 43 -1.70 -7.76 28.78
CA GLU A 43 -2.76 -6.82 29.19
C GLU A 43 -3.23 -5.88 28.06
N ASP A 44 -2.45 -5.73 26.98
CA ASP A 44 -2.78 -4.82 25.88
C ASP A 44 -2.40 -5.41 24.51
N PRO A 45 -3.38 -5.88 23.71
CA PRO A 45 -3.12 -6.55 22.43
C PRO A 45 -2.48 -5.63 21.38
N VAL A 46 -2.54 -4.29 21.55
CA VAL A 46 -1.83 -3.37 20.64
C VAL A 46 -0.33 -3.62 20.63
N ARG A 47 0.23 -4.19 21.71
CA ARG A 47 1.66 -4.43 21.84
C ARG A 47 2.17 -5.40 20.77
N ILE A 48 1.33 -6.31 20.26
CA ILE A 48 1.66 -7.16 19.10
C ILE A 48 2.01 -6.28 17.88
N LEU A 49 1.18 -5.29 17.58
CA LEU A 49 1.41 -4.38 16.45
C LEU A 49 2.61 -3.45 16.69
N ARG A 50 2.83 -3.03 17.95
CA ARG A 50 4.00 -2.22 18.31
C ARG A 50 5.30 -2.98 18.09
N VAL A 51 5.38 -4.25 18.52
CA VAL A 51 6.55 -5.10 18.29
C VAL A 51 6.79 -5.28 16.79
N ALA A 52 5.74 -5.57 16.01
CA ALA A 52 5.84 -5.70 14.56
C ALA A 52 6.31 -4.39 13.89
N ARG A 53 5.80 -3.23 14.32
CA ARG A 53 6.28 -1.92 13.86
C ARG A 53 7.76 -1.71 14.20
N PHE A 54 8.18 -2.03 15.43
CA PHE A 54 9.58 -1.89 15.82
C PHE A 54 10.50 -2.83 15.02
N ALA A 55 10.02 -4.02 14.63
CA ALA A 55 10.75 -4.90 13.73
C ALA A 55 10.97 -4.26 12.34
N ALA A 56 9.96 -3.54 11.82
CA ALA A 56 10.08 -2.75 10.58
C ALA A 56 10.95 -1.50 10.71
N ARG A 57 10.95 -0.86 11.88
CA ARG A 57 11.74 0.35 12.15
C ARG A 57 13.23 0.07 12.31
N PHE A 58 13.57 -0.94 13.11
CA PHE A 58 14.95 -1.15 13.57
C PHE A 58 15.66 -2.29 12.84
N GLY A 59 14.95 -3.13 12.09
CA GLY A 59 15.54 -4.33 11.49
C GLY A 59 15.88 -5.42 12.51
N PHE A 60 15.46 -5.26 13.77
CA PHE A 60 15.76 -6.19 14.86
C PHE A 60 14.95 -7.49 14.73
N ARG A 61 15.50 -8.58 15.26
CA ARG A 61 14.83 -9.87 15.41
C ARG A 61 13.92 -9.85 16.63
N ILE A 62 12.75 -10.47 16.56
CA ILE A 62 11.88 -10.68 17.73
C ILE A 62 12.41 -11.88 18.50
N ALA A 63 12.57 -11.75 19.82
CA ALA A 63 13.00 -12.86 20.67
C ALA A 63 11.99 -14.02 20.62
N ASP A 64 12.47 -15.27 20.62
CA ASP A 64 11.63 -16.44 20.40
C ASP A 64 10.49 -16.56 21.42
N GLU A 65 10.76 -16.25 22.70
CA GLU A 65 9.74 -16.23 23.74
C GLU A 65 8.73 -15.10 23.58
N THR A 66 9.14 -13.98 22.97
CA THR A 66 8.24 -12.84 22.70
C THR A 66 7.30 -13.19 21.54
N LEU A 67 7.83 -13.84 20.51
CA LEU A 67 7.04 -14.34 19.40
C LEU A 67 6.06 -15.43 19.85
N ALA A 68 6.48 -16.36 20.72
CA ALA A 68 5.62 -17.35 21.33
C ALA A 68 4.50 -16.70 22.16
N LEU A 69 4.81 -15.68 22.96
CA LEU A 69 3.81 -14.92 23.71
C LEU A 69 2.79 -14.23 22.78
N MET A 70 3.26 -13.62 21.69
CA MET A 70 2.38 -13.00 20.69
C MET A 70 1.45 -14.03 20.03
N ARG A 71 1.93 -15.25 19.72
CA ARG A 71 1.10 -16.34 19.20
C ARG A 71 0.01 -16.74 20.20
N ASN A 72 0.39 -16.97 21.45
CA ASN A 72 -0.56 -17.32 22.51
C ASN A 72 -1.67 -16.27 22.65
N MET A 73 -1.33 -14.97 22.59
CA MET A 73 -2.31 -13.86 22.62
C MET A 73 -3.24 -13.80 21.37
N VAL A 74 -2.83 -14.40 20.26
CA VAL A 74 -3.68 -14.48 19.06
C VAL A 74 -4.61 -15.69 19.16
N GLU A 75 -4.09 -16.82 19.66
CA GLU A 75 -4.82 -18.07 19.84
C GLU A 75 -5.91 -17.95 20.93
N ASN A 76 -5.59 -17.30 22.05
CA ASN A 76 -6.51 -17.04 23.15
C ASN A 76 -7.52 -15.92 22.83
N GLY A 77 -7.35 -15.20 21.72
CA GLY A 77 -8.32 -14.25 21.19
C GLY A 77 -8.24 -12.84 21.75
N GLU A 78 -7.20 -12.47 22.49
CA GLU A 78 -6.97 -11.12 23.03
C GLU A 78 -6.90 -10.08 21.92
N ILE A 79 -6.42 -10.47 20.73
CA ILE A 79 -6.40 -9.62 19.54
C ILE A 79 -7.79 -9.12 19.11
N ASN A 80 -8.87 -9.82 19.48
CA ASN A 80 -10.24 -9.40 19.18
C ASN A 80 -10.68 -8.18 20.00
N ALA A 81 -10.00 -7.90 21.12
CA ALA A 81 -10.24 -6.69 21.93
C ALA A 81 -9.53 -5.45 21.36
N LEU A 82 -8.79 -5.58 20.26
CA LEU A 82 -8.08 -4.48 19.64
C LEU A 82 -9.06 -3.47 19.01
N VAL A 83 -9.04 -2.25 19.53
CA VAL A 83 -9.83 -1.13 19.00
C VAL A 83 -9.29 -0.72 17.61
N PRO A 84 -10.16 -0.58 16.58
CA PRO A 84 -9.75 -0.25 15.20
C PRO A 84 -8.81 0.95 15.06
N GLU A 85 -9.07 2.04 15.77
CA GLU A 85 -8.29 3.27 15.71
C GLU A 85 -6.85 3.05 16.21
N ARG A 86 -6.67 2.20 17.24
CA ARG A 86 -5.36 1.82 17.75
C ARG A 86 -4.64 0.87 16.79
N ALA A 87 -5.38 -0.05 16.18
CA ALA A 87 -4.85 -0.92 15.13
C ALA A 87 -4.32 -0.11 13.94
N TRP A 88 -5.12 0.85 13.48
CA TRP A 88 -4.76 1.75 12.39
C TRP A 88 -3.53 2.59 12.72
N GLN A 89 -3.45 3.17 13.91
CA GLN A 89 -2.29 3.99 14.29
C GLN A 89 -0.96 3.23 14.19
N GLU A 90 -0.93 1.99 14.68
CA GLU A 90 0.29 1.18 14.59
C GLU A 90 0.55 0.67 13.17
N LEU A 91 -0.49 0.25 12.42
CA LEU A 91 -0.36 -0.12 11.01
C LEU A 91 0.17 1.03 10.17
N ALA A 92 -0.43 2.21 10.27
CA ALA A 92 -0.04 3.40 9.54
C ALA A 92 1.42 3.80 9.83
N ARG A 93 1.83 3.78 11.10
CA ARG A 93 3.22 4.05 11.47
C ARG A 93 4.17 2.99 10.92
N GLY A 94 3.81 1.71 11.03
CA GLY A 94 4.61 0.60 10.52
C GLY A 94 4.79 0.62 9.00
N LEU A 95 3.74 0.97 8.25
CA LEU A 95 3.82 1.19 6.80
C LEU A 95 4.78 2.34 6.44
N MET A 96 4.96 3.31 7.34
CA MET A 96 5.85 4.45 7.15
C MET A 96 7.30 4.21 7.63
N GLU A 97 7.62 3.03 8.16
CA GLU A 97 9.00 2.68 8.53
C GLU A 97 9.86 2.37 7.28
N GLN A 98 11.16 2.09 7.49
CA GLN A 98 12.13 1.85 6.41
C GLN A 98 11.88 0.54 5.65
N THR A 99 11.50 -0.52 6.36
CA THR A 99 11.24 -1.83 5.77
C THR A 99 9.87 -2.34 6.25
N PRO A 100 8.78 -1.75 5.76
CA PRO A 100 7.42 -2.06 6.20
C PRO A 100 7.08 -3.55 6.07
N SER A 101 7.67 -4.28 5.11
CA SER A 101 7.44 -5.72 4.94
C SER A 101 7.67 -6.53 6.21
N ARG A 102 8.66 -6.13 7.04
CA ARG A 102 8.99 -6.82 8.31
C ARG A 102 7.84 -6.75 9.32
N MET A 103 7.04 -5.68 9.31
CA MET A 103 5.85 -5.61 10.16
C MET A 103 4.84 -6.68 9.73
N LEU A 104 4.57 -6.80 8.43
CA LEU A 104 3.61 -7.76 7.91
C LEU A 104 4.09 -9.19 8.16
N LEU A 105 5.37 -9.46 7.97
CA LEU A 105 5.97 -10.76 8.28
C LEU A 105 5.89 -11.11 9.76
N ALA A 106 6.20 -10.18 10.66
CA ALA A 106 6.07 -10.40 12.10
C ALA A 106 4.62 -10.67 12.53
N LEU A 107 3.65 -9.91 11.97
CA LEU A 107 2.23 -10.15 12.21
C LEU A 107 1.77 -11.50 11.66
N ARG A 108 2.30 -11.92 10.51
CA ARG A 108 2.00 -13.22 9.91
C ARG A 108 2.57 -14.36 10.74
N GLU A 109 3.83 -14.23 11.18
CA GLU A 109 4.55 -15.24 11.95
C GLU A 109 3.91 -15.52 13.31
N CYS A 110 3.23 -14.53 13.91
CA CYS A 110 2.43 -14.71 15.12
C CYS A 110 0.93 -14.99 14.87
N GLY A 111 0.49 -15.06 13.61
CA GLY A 111 -0.91 -15.29 13.22
C GLY A 111 -1.83 -14.07 13.32
N ALA A 112 -1.32 -12.93 13.82
CA ALA A 112 -2.09 -11.69 13.94
C ALA A 112 -2.54 -11.12 12.59
N LEU A 113 -1.77 -11.33 11.51
CA LEU A 113 -2.12 -10.82 10.18
C LEU A 113 -3.46 -11.39 9.69
N ALA A 114 -3.70 -12.69 9.90
CA ALA A 114 -4.95 -13.36 9.55
C ALA A 114 -6.18 -12.78 10.30
N ARG A 115 -5.97 -12.13 11.44
CA ARG A 115 -7.03 -11.50 12.24
C ARG A 115 -7.24 -10.03 11.86
N ILE A 116 -6.16 -9.30 11.65
CA ILE A 116 -6.19 -7.84 11.39
C ILE A 116 -6.40 -7.52 9.91
N LEU A 117 -5.74 -8.25 9.01
CA LEU A 117 -5.80 -8.06 7.55
C LEU A 117 -5.97 -9.43 6.85
N PRO A 118 -7.07 -10.18 7.11
CA PRO A 118 -7.30 -11.48 6.47
C PRO A 118 -7.23 -11.43 4.94
N GLU A 119 -7.59 -10.31 4.33
CA GLU A 119 -7.51 -10.11 2.88
C GLU A 119 -6.05 -10.09 2.38
N VAL A 120 -5.12 -9.55 3.17
CA VAL A 120 -3.68 -9.55 2.86
C VAL A 120 -3.07 -10.93 3.13
N GLU A 121 -3.43 -11.59 4.24
CA GLU A 121 -2.94 -12.95 4.54
C GLU A 121 -3.25 -13.93 3.39
N ARG A 122 -4.43 -13.81 2.77
CA ARG A 122 -4.85 -14.66 1.65
C ARG A 122 -4.00 -14.54 0.39
N LEU A 123 -3.14 -13.52 0.28
CA LEU A 123 -2.24 -13.38 -0.87
C LEU A 123 -1.06 -14.35 -0.80
N PHE A 124 -0.62 -14.72 0.40
CA PHE A 124 0.52 -15.61 0.55
C PHE A 124 0.17 -17.03 0.10
N GLY A 125 1.04 -17.62 -0.69
CA GLY A 125 0.86 -18.93 -1.34
C GLY A 125 0.06 -18.88 -2.64
N VAL A 126 -0.42 -17.70 -3.08
CA VAL A 126 -1.15 -17.54 -4.34
C VAL A 126 -0.16 -17.25 -5.47
N PRO A 127 -0.04 -18.15 -6.48
CA PRO A 127 0.96 -18.03 -7.53
C PRO A 127 0.55 -17.06 -8.63
N GLN A 128 1.53 -16.33 -9.16
CA GLN A 128 1.44 -15.38 -10.26
C GLN A 128 2.21 -15.89 -11.49
N PRO A 129 1.96 -15.35 -12.69
CA PRO A 129 2.68 -15.75 -13.89
C PRO A 129 4.16 -15.35 -13.79
N GLN A 130 5.05 -16.34 -13.70
CA GLN A 130 6.50 -16.14 -13.50
C GLN A 130 7.14 -15.19 -14.52
N ARG A 131 6.63 -15.15 -15.76
CA ARG A 131 7.10 -14.23 -16.81
C ARG A 131 7.09 -12.77 -16.37
N TRP A 132 6.08 -12.37 -15.60
CA TRP A 132 5.90 -10.99 -15.16
C TRP A 132 6.23 -10.79 -13.69
N HIS A 133 6.14 -11.85 -12.89
CA HIS A 133 6.33 -11.91 -11.45
C HIS A 133 7.33 -13.01 -11.09
N PRO A 134 8.65 -12.76 -11.19
CA PRO A 134 9.66 -13.78 -10.94
C PRO A 134 9.61 -14.34 -9.50
N GLU A 135 9.11 -13.55 -8.54
CA GLU A 135 8.85 -13.95 -7.16
C GLU A 135 7.72 -14.98 -7.01
N ILE A 136 6.86 -15.11 -8.02
CA ILE A 136 5.68 -16.00 -8.11
C ILE A 136 4.60 -15.72 -7.07
N ASP A 137 4.91 -15.46 -5.81
CA ASP A 137 3.93 -15.33 -4.72
C ASP A 137 3.33 -13.92 -4.62
N CYS A 138 1.99 -13.80 -4.62
CA CYS A 138 1.30 -12.51 -4.52
C CYS A 138 1.59 -11.76 -3.21
N GLY A 139 1.73 -12.50 -2.11
CA GLY A 139 2.07 -11.92 -0.81
C GLY A 139 3.48 -11.36 -0.82
N ILE A 140 4.45 -12.12 -1.35
CA ILE A 140 5.84 -11.65 -1.52
C ILE A 140 5.90 -10.42 -2.44
N HIS A 141 5.20 -10.44 -3.58
CA HIS A 141 5.07 -9.28 -4.48
C HIS A 141 4.58 -8.03 -3.74
N THR A 142 3.54 -8.19 -2.90
CA THR A 142 3.02 -7.08 -2.09
C THR A 142 4.06 -6.53 -1.11
N LEU A 143 4.87 -7.40 -0.49
CA LEU A 143 5.95 -6.97 0.41
C LEU A 143 7.06 -6.21 -0.32
N LEU A 144 7.48 -6.69 -1.50
CA LEU A 144 8.49 -6.04 -2.32
C LEU A 144 8.04 -4.65 -2.79
N GLY A 145 6.79 -4.53 -3.26
CA GLY A 145 6.21 -3.23 -3.62
C GLY A 145 6.15 -2.25 -2.45
N LEU A 146 5.83 -2.73 -1.24
CA LEU A 146 5.82 -1.90 -0.04
C LEU A 146 7.21 -1.37 0.33
N ASP A 147 8.22 -2.24 0.29
CA ASP A 147 9.59 -1.85 0.60
C ASP A 147 10.15 -0.90 -0.47
N TYR A 148 9.81 -1.11 -1.75
CA TYR A 148 10.14 -0.15 -2.81
C TYR A 148 9.48 1.21 -2.56
N ALA A 149 8.17 1.24 -2.27
CA ALA A 149 7.46 2.48 -1.96
C ALA A 149 8.07 3.19 -0.73
N ALA A 150 8.60 2.43 0.23
CA ALA A 150 9.30 2.97 1.39
C ALA A 150 10.64 3.60 1.01
N MET A 151 11.43 2.91 0.20
CA MET A 151 12.71 3.40 -0.33
C MET A 151 12.54 4.70 -1.12
N GLN A 152 11.46 4.84 -1.88
CA GLN A 152 11.16 6.08 -2.63
C GLN A 152 10.60 7.21 -1.75
N GLY A 153 10.39 6.98 -0.46
CA GLY A 153 9.84 8.00 0.44
C GLY A 153 8.36 8.32 0.17
N TYR A 154 7.61 7.43 -0.47
CA TYR A 154 6.21 7.68 -0.80
C TYR A 154 5.33 7.83 0.45
N ALA A 155 4.28 8.64 0.31
CA ALA A 155 3.37 8.98 1.41
C ALA A 155 2.49 7.78 1.83
N LEU A 156 1.91 7.87 3.04
CA LEU A 156 1.07 6.82 3.62
C LEU A 156 -0.07 6.35 2.70
N PRO A 157 -0.85 7.22 2.02
CA PRO A 157 -1.88 6.76 1.10
C PRO A 157 -1.35 5.84 0.00
N VAL A 158 -0.15 6.12 -0.53
CA VAL A 158 0.48 5.32 -1.59
C VAL A 158 0.86 3.95 -1.04
N ARG A 159 1.60 3.91 0.07
CA ARG A 159 2.04 2.64 0.70
C ARG A 159 0.84 1.78 1.10
N PHE A 160 -0.19 2.39 1.68
CA PHE A 160 -1.43 1.70 2.00
C PHE A 160 -2.15 1.18 0.75
N SER A 161 -2.11 1.91 -0.37
CA SER A 161 -2.69 1.44 -1.63
C SER A 161 -1.91 0.27 -2.22
N VAL A 162 -0.58 0.26 -2.12
CA VAL A 162 0.27 -0.87 -2.55
C VAL A 162 -0.04 -2.12 -1.73
N LEU A 163 -0.24 -2.02 -0.41
CA LEU A 163 -0.66 -3.15 0.44
C LEU A 163 -1.96 -3.81 -0.06
N LEU A 164 -2.85 -3.04 -0.71
CA LEU A 164 -4.22 -3.47 -1.00
C LEU A 164 -4.54 -3.60 -2.50
N HIS A 165 -3.61 -3.33 -3.41
CA HIS A 165 -3.91 -3.28 -4.85
C HIS A 165 -4.41 -4.64 -5.39
N ASP A 166 -3.86 -5.73 -4.84
CA ASP A 166 -4.00 -7.09 -5.37
C ASP A 166 -4.88 -8.02 -4.54
N LEU A 167 -5.64 -7.53 -3.55
CA LEU A 167 -6.46 -8.37 -2.66
C LEU A 167 -7.37 -9.37 -3.40
N GLY A 168 -7.86 -9.01 -4.59
CA GLY A 168 -8.70 -9.85 -5.44
C GLY A 168 -8.01 -11.10 -5.99
N LYS A 169 -6.67 -11.15 -6.00
CA LYS A 169 -5.91 -12.35 -6.35
C LYS A 169 -6.11 -13.44 -5.29
N GLY A 170 -6.13 -13.06 -4.02
CA GLY A 170 -6.38 -13.94 -2.87
C GLY A 170 -7.76 -14.59 -2.81
N THR A 171 -8.71 -14.14 -3.64
CA THR A 171 -10.05 -14.74 -3.78
C THR A 171 -10.31 -15.32 -5.17
N THR A 172 -9.27 -15.41 -6.01
CA THR A 172 -9.37 -16.07 -7.33
C THR A 172 -9.50 -17.59 -7.13
N PRO A 173 -10.44 -18.28 -7.79
CA PRO A 173 -10.52 -19.73 -7.77
C PRO A 173 -9.21 -20.38 -8.25
N LYS A 174 -8.83 -21.53 -7.67
CA LYS A 174 -7.54 -22.18 -7.93
C LYS A 174 -7.40 -22.64 -9.37
N GLU A 175 -8.50 -23.02 -9.99
CA GLU A 175 -8.62 -23.41 -11.40
C GLU A 175 -8.32 -22.26 -12.38
N GLU A 176 -8.40 -21.00 -11.91
CA GLU A 176 -8.06 -19.81 -12.69
C GLU A 176 -6.64 -19.30 -12.42
N TRP A 177 -5.90 -19.94 -11.51
CA TRP A 177 -4.51 -19.58 -11.25
C TRP A 177 -3.62 -19.96 -12.44
N PRO A 178 -2.57 -19.15 -12.74
CA PRO A 178 -2.18 -17.90 -12.11
C PRO A 178 -2.72 -16.65 -12.86
N ARG A 179 -3.85 -16.75 -13.58
CA ARG A 179 -4.31 -15.67 -14.48
C ARG A 179 -5.00 -14.53 -13.77
N HIS A 180 -5.70 -14.82 -12.67
CA HIS A 180 -6.40 -13.82 -11.84
C HIS A 180 -7.29 -12.87 -12.64
N ILE A 181 -8.15 -13.42 -13.49
CA ILE A 181 -9.02 -12.64 -14.38
C ILE A 181 -9.91 -11.72 -13.53
N ALA A 182 -9.95 -10.42 -13.87
CA ALA A 182 -10.76 -9.39 -13.22
C ALA A 182 -10.52 -9.22 -11.71
N HIS A 183 -9.30 -9.51 -11.22
CA HIS A 183 -8.96 -9.33 -9.80
C HIS A 183 -9.08 -7.87 -9.36
N GLU A 184 -8.94 -6.89 -10.25
CA GLU A 184 -9.03 -5.46 -9.94
C GLU A 184 -10.41 -5.08 -9.38
N LEU A 185 -11.48 -5.65 -9.95
CA LEU A 185 -12.86 -5.46 -9.48
C LEU A 185 -13.10 -6.15 -8.14
N ARG A 186 -12.51 -7.34 -7.94
CA ARG A 186 -12.55 -8.05 -6.66
C ARG A 186 -11.78 -7.29 -5.57
N SER A 187 -10.57 -6.79 -5.88
CA SER A 187 -9.77 -5.94 -4.99
C SER A 187 -10.58 -4.74 -4.54
N ALA A 188 -11.18 -3.99 -5.47
CA ALA A 188 -12.00 -2.81 -5.15
C ALA A 188 -13.19 -3.16 -4.22
N THR A 189 -13.80 -4.34 -4.39
CA THR A 189 -14.90 -4.83 -3.53
C THR A 189 -14.41 -5.17 -2.12
N LEU A 190 -13.19 -5.69 -1.97
CA LEU A 190 -12.57 -6.04 -0.69
C LEU A 190 -12.01 -4.83 0.07
N VAL A 191 -11.47 -3.83 -0.65
CA VAL A 191 -10.84 -2.64 -0.06
C VAL A 191 -11.84 -1.84 0.79
N LYS A 192 -13.07 -1.66 0.31
CA LYS A 192 -14.08 -0.84 0.99
C LYS A 192 -14.42 -1.33 2.40
N PRO A 193 -14.85 -2.59 2.63
CA PRO A 193 -15.12 -3.10 3.98
C PRO A 193 -13.86 -3.17 4.84
N LEU A 194 -12.69 -3.50 4.28
CA LEU A 194 -11.42 -3.48 5.00
C LEU A 194 -11.12 -2.08 5.57
N CYS A 195 -11.21 -1.05 4.75
CA CYS A 195 -10.99 0.34 5.20
C CYS A 195 -12.01 0.75 6.26
N GLY A 196 -13.27 0.29 6.15
CA GLY A 196 -14.30 0.51 7.16
C GLY A 196 -13.95 -0.13 8.50
N ARG A 197 -13.46 -1.36 8.49
CA ARG A 197 -13.04 -2.12 9.68
C ARG A 197 -11.82 -1.52 10.37
N LEU A 198 -10.87 -0.97 9.60
CA LEU A 198 -9.69 -0.29 10.15
C LEU A 198 -9.94 1.18 10.51
N ARG A 199 -11.09 1.77 10.16
CA ARG A 199 -11.32 3.22 10.24
C ARG A 199 -10.24 4.02 9.51
N ALA A 200 -9.81 3.52 8.34
CA ALA A 200 -8.78 4.18 7.54
C ALA A 200 -9.23 5.59 7.12
N PRO A 201 -8.34 6.61 7.20
CA PRO A 201 -8.58 7.96 6.72
C PRO A 201 -9.08 8.01 5.28
N LYS A 202 -9.84 9.07 4.97
CA LYS A 202 -10.54 9.22 3.70
C LYS A 202 -9.58 9.20 2.50
N ASP A 203 -8.46 9.90 2.60
CA ASP A 203 -7.42 9.99 1.57
C ASP A 203 -6.80 8.62 1.26
N CYS A 204 -6.45 7.85 2.29
CA CYS A 204 -5.94 6.48 2.16
C CYS A 204 -6.96 5.56 1.49
N ARG A 205 -8.22 5.62 1.94
CA ARG A 205 -9.32 4.80 1.37
C ARG A 205 -9.60 5.13 -0.08
N GLU A 206 -9.68 6.42 -0.42
CA GLU A 206 -9.99 6.85 -1.79
C GLU A 206 -8.90 6.46 -2.77
N LEU A 207 -7.63 6.68 -2.41
CA LEU A 207 -6.53 6.24 -3.27
C LEU A 207 -6.47 4.72 -3.39
N ALA A 208 -6.65 3.97 -2.30
CA ALA A 208 -6.62 2.51 -2.34
C ALA A 208 -7.71 1.94 -3.26
N LEU A 209 -8.92 2.52 -3.26
CA LEU A 209 -10.00 2.11 -4.16
C LEU A 209 -9.66 2.37 -5.63
N VAL A 210 -9.03 3.51 -5.93
CA VAL A 210 -8.60 3.87 -7.28
C VAL A 210 -7.49 2.94 -7.77
N VAL A 211 -6.45 2.73 -6.94
CA VAL A 211 -5.33 1.83 -7.27
C VAL A 211 -5.82 0.40 -7.46
N ALA A 212 -6.58 -0.15 -6.52
CA ALA A 212 -7.13 -1.50 -6.62
C ALA A 212 -7.91 -1.73 -7.93
N ARG A 213 -8.68 -0.73 -8.37
CA ARG A 213 -9.52 -0.84 -9.57
C ARG A 213 -8.76 -0.65 -10.89
N PHE A 214 -7.70 0.16 -10.91
CA PHE A 214 -7.11 0.64 -12.16
C PHE A 214 -5.62 0.38 -12.34
N HIS A 215 -4.91 -0.17 -11.35
CA HIS A 215 -3.44 -0.34 -11.39
C HIS A 215 -2.93 -1.17 -12.59
N CYS A 216 -3.75 -2.07 -13.15
CA CYS A 216 -3.38 -2.84 -14.34
C CYS A 216 -3.30 -2.02 -15.64
N LEU A 217 -4.00 -0.88 -15.73
CA LEU A 217 -4.02 -0.06 -16.95
C LEU A 217 -2.69 0.67 -17.20
N PRO A 218 -2.05 1.30 -16.19
CA PRO A 218 -0.73 1.90 -16.36
C PRO A 218 0.35 0.98 -16.92
N HIS A 219 0.35 -0.31 -16.57
CA HIS A 219 1.34 -1.27 -17.10
C HIS A 219 1.25 -1.47 -18.62
N ARG A 220 0.19 -1.00 -19.26
CA ARG A 220 -0.04 -1.07 -20.72
C ARG A 220 -0.36 0.31 -21.30
N ALA A 221 0.09 1.40 -20.66
CA ALA A 221 -0.30 2.76 -21.03
C ALA A 221 -0.10 3.08 -22.53
N TYR A 222 0.97 2.54 -23.15
CA TYR A 222 1.27 2.75 -24.57
C TYR A 222 0.28 2.07 -25.53
N GLU A 223 -0.43 1.05 -25.06
CA GLU A 223 -1.43 0.30 -25.83
C GLU A 223 -2.84 0.91 -25.69
N LEU A 224 -3.03 1.83 -24.74
CA LEU A 224 -4.34 2.41 -24.47
C LEU A 224 -4.73 3.40 -25.58
N ARG A 225 -5.95 3.23 -26.09
CA ARG A 225 -6.58 4.19 -27.02
C ARG A 225 -6.87 5.52 -26.31
N PRO A 226 -6.92 6.65 -27.03
CA PRO A 226 -7.26 7.97 -26.47
C PRO A 226 -8.54 7.99 -25.63
N GLU A 227 -9.58 7.26 -26.03
CA GLU A 227 -10.84 7.17 -25.27
C GLU A 227 -10.65 6.46 -23.92
N THR A 228 -9.79 5.44 -23.90
CA THR A 228 -9.46 4.70 -22.67
C THR A 228 -8.57 5.53 -21.75
N LEU A 229 -7.64 6.30 -22.31
CA LEU A 229 -6.85 7.28 -21.56
C LEU A 229 -7.76 8.35 -20.93
N LEU A 230 -8.64 8.96 -21.72
CA LEU A 230 -9.58 9.96 -21.19
C LEU A 230 -10.46 9.37 -20.09
N LYS A 231 -11.00 8.15 -20.31
CA LYS A 231 -11.81 7.45 -19.31
C LYS A 231 -11.03 7.21 -18.02
N LEU A 232 -9.78 6.77 -18.10
CA LEU A 232 -8.91 6.59 -16.93
C LEU A 232 -8.71 7.91 -16.19
N LEU A 233 -8.41 9.01 -16.89
CA LEU A 233 -8.23 10.33 -16.27
C LEU A 233 -9.51 10.82 -15.57
N LEU A 234 -10.69 10.54 -16.15
CA LEU A 234 -11.97 10.90 -15.55
C LEU A 234 -12.30 10.02 -14.33
N ASP A 235 -12.15 8.70 -14.45
CA ASP A 235 -12.49 7.75 -13.38
C ASP A 235 -11.55 7.84 -12.17
N THR A 236 -10.29 8.25 -12.39
CA THR A 236 -9.32 8.54 -11.32
C THR A 236 -9.44 9.97 -10.78
N ASP A 237 -10.30 10.79 -11.40
CA ASP A 237 -10.49 12.20 -11.10
C ASP A 237 -9.23 13.07 -11.29
N ALA A 238 -8.34 12.65 -12.18
CA ALA A 238 -7.01 13.23 -12.36
C ALA A 238 -7.04 14.72 -12.74
N LEU A 239 -8.07 15.14 -13.49
CA LEU A 239 -8.23 16.53 -13.94
C LEU A 239 -8.57 17.49 -12.79
N ARG A 240 -9.22 17.01 -11.72
CA ARG A 240 -9.56 17.81 -10.53
C ARG A 240 -8.59 17.57 -9.38
N GLN A 241 -7.97 16.40 -9.32
CA GLN A 241 -7.06 15.98 -8.25
C GLN A 241 -5.73 15.46 -8.83
N PRO A 242 -4.95 16.31 -9.51
CA PRO A 242 -3.70 15.87 -10.17
C PRO A 242 -2.68 15.32 -9.17
N GLN A 243 -2.64 15.83 -7.94
CA GLN A 243 -1.75 15.29 -6.89
C GLN A 243 -2.13 13.86 -6.48
N ARG A 244 -3.43 13.53 -6.43
CA ARG A 244 -3.88 12.16 -6.16
C ARG A 244 -3.61 11.23 -7.33
N PHE A 245 -3.70 11.74 -8.57
CA PHE A 245 -3.29 10.99 -9.74
C PHE A 245 -1.79 10.68 -9.73
N GLU A 246 -0.94 11.63 -9.30
CA GLU A 246 0.49 11.36 -9.10
C GLU A 246 0.71 10.25 -8.05
N GLN A 247 -0.01 10.28 -6.93
CA GLN A 247 0.05 9.19 -5.94
C GLN A 247 -0.43 7.83 -6.50
N PHE A 248 -1.42 7.82 -7.40
CA PHE A 248 -1.83 6.62 -8.13
C PHE A 248 -0.71 6.09 -9.02
N LEU A 249 0.00 6.97 -9.74
CA LEU A 249 1.17 6.59 -10.56
C LEU A 249 2.33 6.09 -9.69
N GLN A 250 2.56 6.69 -8.51
CA GLN A 250 3.56 6.21 -7.55
C GLN A 250 3.25 4.79 -7.06
N ALA A 251 1.98 4.48 -6.76
CA ALA A 251 1.57 3.13 -6.37
C ALA A 251 1.77 2.13 -7.53
N CYS A 252 1.41 2.49 -8.76
CA CYS A 252 1.64 1.63 -9.94
C CYS A 252 3.13 1.44 -10.24
N THR A 253 3.95 2.46 -9.99
CA THR A 253 5.41 2.36 -10.08
C THR A 253 5.95 1.37 -9.04
N ALA A 254 5.44 1.42 -7.81
CA ALA A 254 5.83 0.49 -6.76
C ALA A 254 5.40 -0.96 -7.05
N ASP A 255 4.23 -1.17 -7.65
CA ASP A 255 3.81 -2.48 -8.17
C ASP A 255 4.72 -2.96 -9.32
N TYR A 256 5.15 -2.08 -10.22
CA TYR A 256 6.09 -2.47 -11.28
C TYR A 256 7.49 -2.80 -10.76
N CYS A 257 8.09 -1.90 -9.98
CA CYS A 257 9.46 -2.03 -9.49
C CYS A 257 9.60 -2.98 -8.30
N GLY A 258 8.49 -3.27 -7.60
CA GLY A 258 8.39 -4.22 -6.50
C GLY A 258 8.37 -5.68 -6.96
N ARG A 259 9.12 -6.02 -8.01
CA ARG A 259 9.25 -7.37 -8.56
C ARG A 259 10.72 -7.74 -8.58
N THR A 260 11.04 -9.01 -8.36
CA THR A 260 12.43 -9.44 -8.28
C THR A 260 13.19 -9.11 -9.57
N GLY A 261 14.27 -8.34 -9.46
CA GLY A 261 15.10 -7.90 -10.57
C GLY A 261 14.62 -6.64 -11.30
N TYR A 262 13.53 -6.00 -10.85
CA TYR A 262 12.99 -4.75 -11.41
C TYR A 262 13.24 -3.53 -10.52
N GLU A 263 13.97 -3.68 -9.42
CA GLU A 263 14.11 -2.67 -8.37
C GLU A 263 14.73 -1.35 -8.89
N ASN A 264 15.58 -1.45 -9.92
CA ASN A 264 16.27 -0.31 -10.54
C ASN A 264 15.70 0.04 -11.93
N ARG A 265 14.58 -0.55 -12.35
CA ARG A 265 13.98 -0.24 -13.65
C ARG A 265 13.16 1.05 -13.58
N LEU A 266 13.09 1.74 -14.72
CA LEU A 266 12.29 2.94 -14.86
C LEU A 266 10.90 2.59 -15.37
N PHE A 267 9.87 3.08 -14.69
CA PHE A 267 8.48 2.91 -15.11
C PHE A 267 8.02 4.08 -15.99
N HIS A 268 8.52 4.13 -17.23
CA HIS A 268 8.22 5.21 -18.19
C HIS A 268 6.73 5.39 -18.53
N HIS A 269 5.91 4.38 -18.25
CA HIS A 269 4.45 4.47 -18.39
C HIS A 269 3.85 5.58 -17.52
N ALA A 270 4.44 5.88 -16.36
CA ALA A 270 4.02 7.00 -15.53
C ALA A 270 4.22 8.34 -16.24
N ASP A 271 5.38 8.56 -16.87
CA ASP A 271 5.67 9.79 -17.62
C ASP A 271 4.68 10.00 -18.77
N TYR A 272 4.37 8.92 -19.47
CA TYR A 272 3.39 8.94 -20.55
C TYR A 272 1.98 9.29 -20.06
N LEU A 273 1.55 8.76 -18.92
CA LEU A 273 0.26 9.10 -18.32
C LEU A 273 0.21 10.53 -17.78
N ARG A 274 1.32 11.07 -17.26
CA ARG A 274 1.44 12.49 -16.91
C ARG A 274 1.30 13.38 -18.14
N ALA A 275 1.97 13.03 -19.24
CA ALA A 275 1.85 13.76 -20.50
C ALA A 275 0.42 13.70 -21.07
N ALA A 276 -0.26 12.55 -20.97
CA ALA A 276 -1.68 12.42 -21.32
C ALA A 276 -2.56 13.35 -20.46
N LEU A 277 -2.35 13.37 -19.14
CA LEU A 277 -3.06 14.29 -18.25
C LEU A 277 -2.83 15.75 -18.66
N ASN A 278 -1.58 16.14 -18.95
CA ASN A 278 -1.26 17.50 -19.37
C ASN A 278 -1.97 17.89 -20.68
N ALA A 279 -2.01 16.98 -21.66
CA ALA A 279 -2.71 17.22 -22.92
C ALA A 279 -4.22 17.45 -22.71
N ALA A 280 -4.86 16.65 -21.85
CA ALA A 280 -6.29 16.81 -21.53
C ALA A 280 -6.55 18.03 -20.61
N ALA A 281 -5.66 18.33 -19.67
CA ALA A 281 -5.77 19.46 -18.76
C ALA A 281 -5.54 20.81 -19.45
N GLY A 282 -4.77 20.82 -20.55
CA GLY A 282 -4.50 22.02 -21.36
C GLY A 282 -5.73 22.59 -22.10
N ILE A 283 -6.86 21.88 -22.11
CA ILE A 283 -8.12 22.40 -22.65
C ILE A 283 -8.74 23.44 -21.72
N ASP A 284 -8.92 24.65 -22.23
CA ASP A 284 -9.72 25.70 -21.56
C ASP A 284 -11.20 25.32 -21.57
N ALA A 285 -11.63 24.62 -20.52
CA ALA A 285 -13.01 24.22 -20.32
C ALA A 285 -13.97 25.43 -20.26
N GLY A 286 -13.50 26.60 -19.81
CA GLY A 286 -14.30 27.83 -19.75
C GLY A 286 -14.55 28.40 -21.14
N ALA A 287 -13.55 28.40 -22.02
CA ALA A 287 -13.72 28.81 -23.42
C ALA A 287 -14.69 27.88 -24.16
N VAL A 288 -14.56 26.56 -23.97
CA VAL A 288 -15.48 25.59 -24.57
C VAL A 288 -16.90 25.77 -24.03
N ALA A 289 -17.06 26.02 -22.72
CA ALA A 289 -18.36 26.28 -22.11
C ALA A 289 -19.05 27.52 -22.68
N ARG A 290 -18.31 28.64 -22.89
CA ARG A 290 -18.85 29.86 -23.49
C ARG A 290 -19.40 29.64 -24.91
N GLN A 291 -18.87 28.66 -25.64
CA GLN A 291 -19.32 28.29 -26.99
C GLN A 291 -20.41 27.21 -26.99
N ALA A 292 -20.71 26.61 -25.85
CA ALA A 292 -21.60 25.46 -25.71
C ALA A 292 -23.06 25.83 -25.35
N GLY A 293 -23.32 27.10 -25.00
CA GLY A 293 -24.61 27.55 -24.45
C GLY A 293 -24.75 27.18 -22.96
N ASP A 294 -25.95 27.34 -22.40
CA ASP A 294 -26.16 27.27 -20.93
C ASP A 294 -26.50 25.87 -20.39
N ASN A 295 -26.61 24.84 -21.25
CA ASN A 295 -26.97 23.49 -20.79
C ASN A 295 -25.74 22.77 -20.18
N PRO A 296 -25.77 22.41 -18.87
CA PRO A 296 -24.62 21.79 -18.21
C PRO A 296 -24.18 20.44 -18.79
N LEU A 297 -25.11 19.63 -19.32
CA LEU A 297 -24.79 18.35 -19.94
C LEU A 297 -24.06 18.57 -21.26
N THR A 298 -24.56 19.49 -22.09
CA THR A 298 -23.93 19.86 -23.36
C THR A 298 -22.54 20.46 -23.14
N ILE A 299 -22.36 21.31 -22.13
CA ILE A 299 -21.04 21.85 -21.75
C ILE A 299 -20.09 20.71 -21.39
N ARG A 300 -20.52 19.79 -20.52
CA ARG A 300 -19.69 18.65 -20.09
C ARG A 300 -19.24 17.81 -21.29
N ASP A 301 -20.16 17.47 -22.16
CA ASP A 301 -19.91 16.60 -23.30
C ASP A 301 -18.95 17.28 -24.31
N LYS A 302 -19.16 18.57 -24.62
CA LYS A 302 -18.23 19.35 -25.47
C LYS A 302 -16.84 19.49 -24.86
N VAL A 303 -16.73 19.69 -23.54
CA VAL A 303 -15.43 19.74 -22.86
C VAL A 303 -14.73 18.38 -22.93
N GLN A 304 -15.46 17.27 -22.79
CA GLN A 304 -14.89 15.93 -22.92
C GLN A 304 -14.46 15.63 -24.35
N GLU A 305 -15.24 16.04 -25.35
CA GLU A 305 -14.90 15.92 -26.78
C GLU A 305 -13.61 16.69 -27.10
N ALA A 306 -13.51 17.96 -26.69
CA ALA A 306 -12.30 18.76 -26.87
C ALA A 306 -11.05 18.13 -26.23
N ARG A 307 -11.21 17.54 -25.03
CA ARG A 307 -10.14 16.78 -24.36
C ARG A 307 -9.76 15.51 -25.10
N LEU A 308 -10.75 14.79 -25.63
CA LEU A 308 -10.51 13.60 -26.44
C LEU A 308 -9.73 13.94 -27.70
N GLU A 309 -10.11 15.01 -28.40
CA GLU A 309 -9.38 15.46 -29.59
C GLU A 309 -7.93 15.85 -29.27
N ALA A 310 -7.70 16.55 -28.14
CA ALA A 310 -6.35 16.89 -27.70
C ALA A 310 -5.53 15.62 -27.40
N LEU A 311 -6.12 14.63 -26.75
CA LEU A 311 -5.50 13.33 -26.52
C LEU A 311 -5.22 12.59 -27.83
N ILE A 312 -6.13 12.59 -28.81
CA ILE A 312 -5.91 11.99 -30.13
C ILE A 312 -4.71 12.62 -30.82
N ARG A 313 -4.66 13.96 -30.88
CA ARG A 313 -3.53 14.71 -31.48
C ARG A 313 -2.21 14.41 -30.78
N TRP A 314 -2.21 14.45 -29.45
CA TRP A 314 -1.01 14.14 -28.66
C TRP A 314 -0.57 12.67 -28.83
N HIS A 315 -1.52 11.73 -28.75
CA HIS A 315 -1.26 10.28 -28.80
C HIS A 315 -0.66 9.82 -30.14
N ALA A 316 -1.01 10.48 -31.24
CA ALA A 316 -0.45 10.23 -32.57
C ALA A 316 1.04 10.60 -32.68
N GLY A 317 1.49 11.62 -31.92
CA GLY A 317 2.88 12.08 -31.91
C GLY A 317 3.69 11.67 -30.67
N ALA A 318 3.08 10.97 -29.72
CA ALA A 318 3.71 10.63 -28.46
C ALA A 318 4.82 9.57 -28.65
N LEU A 319 6.02 9.88 -28.16
CA LEU A 319 7.12 8.91 -28.10
C LEU A 319 6.75 7.76 -27.16
N ARG A 320 6.97 6.53 -27.64
CA ARG A 320 6.81 5.29 -26.88
C ARG A 320 8.19 4.65 -26.83
N PRO A 321 8.86 4.56 -25.66
CA PRO A 321 10.10 3.80 -25.55
C PRO A 321 9.86 2.40 -26.12
N ASN A 322 10.80 1.90 -26.92
CA ASN A 322 10.76 0.50 -27.34
C ASN A 322 10.76 -0.36 -26.07
N SER A 323 9.69 -1.14 -25.91
CA SER A 323 9.40 -2.02 -24.77
C SER A 323 10.48 -3.06 -24.55
#